data_AF-A0A1M4WV75-F1
#
_entry.id   AF-A0A1M4WV75-F1
#
_cell.length_a   1.000
_cell.length_b   1.000
_cell.length_c   1.000
_cell.angle_alpha   90.00
_cell.angle_beta   90.00
_cell.angle_gamma   90.00
#
_symmetry.space_group_name_H-M   'P 1'
#
loop_
_entity.id
_entity.type
_entity.pdbx_description
1 polymer ?
#
loop_
_entity_poly.entity_id
_entity_poly.type
_entity_poly.pdbx_seq_one_letter_code
_entity_poly.pdbx_strand_id
1 'polypeptide(L)' 'MEKWEYKSIKVEPKGMMGGILDIEEFDYQLNKLGEQGWELVSCFSTNASNGYSREAIAVFKRRK' A
#
# COMPACT_ATOMS: atom_id res chain seq x y z
N MET A 1 -0.32 -11.54 -26.10
CA MET A 1 0.26 -11.45 -24.74
C MET A 1 -0.67 -10.61 -23.89
N GLU A 2 -0.94 -11.05 -22.66
CA GLU A 2 -1.71 -10.25 -21.69
C GLU A 2 -0.94 -8.96 -21.35
N LYS A 3 -1.64 -7.82 -21.32
CA LYS A 3 -1.09 -6.53 -20.92
C LYS A 3 -1.56 -6.22 -19.50
N TRP A 4 -0.69 -5.60 -18.72
CA TRP A 4 -0.96 -5.25 -17.32
C TRP A 4 -0.83 -3.75 -17.10
N GLU A 5 -1.72 -3.22 -16.27
CA GLU A 5 -1.64 -1.91 -15.66
C GLU A 5 -1.21 -2.10 -14.20
N TYR A 6 -0.27 -1.28 -13.71
CA TYR A 6 0.21 -1.33 -12.33
C TYR A 6 -0.11 -0.03 -11.60
N LYS A 7 -0.43 -0.14 -10.31
CA LYS A 7 -0.69 1.00 -9.43
C LYS A 7 -0.04 0.72 -8.08
N SER A 8 0.60 1.73 -7.51
CA SER A 8 1.13 1.69 -6.14
C SER A 8 0.41 2.71 -5.29
N ILE A 9 0.04 2.34 -4.07
CA ILE A 9 -0.43 3.27 -3.04
C ILE A 9 0.58 3.32 -1.90
N LYS A 10 0.63 4.47 -1.25
CA LYS A 10 1.51 4.77 -0.13
C LYS A 10 0.64 5.19 1.04
N VAL A 11 0.81 4.55 2.18
CA VAL A 11 0.10 4.89 3.42
C VAL A 11 1.12 5.28 4.46
N GLU A 12 1.00 6.51 4.93
CA GLU A 12 1.87 7.08 5.96
C GLU A 12 1.33 6.68 7.34
N PRO A 13 2.13 6.05 8.22
CA PRO A 13 1.74 5.74 9.58
C PRO A 13 1.45 7.03 10.35
N LYS A 14 0.43 7.00 11.19
CA LYS A 14 0.04 8.12 12.06
C LYS A 14 0.77 8.03 13.42
N GLY A 15 0.76 9.13 14.17
CA GLY A 15 1.34 9.23 15.52
C GLY A 15 2.59 10.12 15.61
N MET A 16 2.89 10.65 16.80
CA MET A 16 3.96 11.66 17.02
C MET A 16 5.37 11.21 16.60
N MET A 17 5.61 9.91 16.40
CA MET A 17 6.88 9.35 15.90
C MET A 17 6.72 8.54 14.60
N GLY A 18 5.58 8.63 13.91
CA GLY A 18 5.38 8.05 12.57
C GLY A 18 5.44 6.52 12.49
N GLY A 19 4.95 5.81 13.52
CA GLY A 19 5.15 4.36 13.63
C GLY A 19 3.88 3.50 13.67
N ILE A 20 2.67 4.08 13.75
CA ILE A 20 1.44 3.28 13.87
C ILE A 20 0.68 3.35 12.55
N LEU A 21 0.69 2.24 11.80
CA LEU A 21 -0.15 2.10 10.62
C LEU A 21 -1.61 2.00 11.08
N ASP A 22 -2.45 2.89 10.55
CA ASP A 22 -3.90 2.83 10.73
C ASP A 22 -4.46 1.70 9.86
N ILE A 23 -4.69 0.54 10.48
CA ILE A 23 -5.09 -0.68 9.78
C ILE A 23 -6.48 -0.53 9.14
N GLU A 24 -7.41 0.18 9.79
CA GLU A 24 -8.75 0.37 9.25
C GLU A 24 -8.72 1.19 7.96
N GLU A 25 -7.96 2.28 7.94
CA GLU A 25 -7.77 3.09 6.73
C GLU A 25 -7.01 2.29 5.66
N PHE A 26 -5.98 1.53 6.05
CA PHE A 26 -5.23 0.71 5.11
C PHE A 26 -6.13 -0.32 4.42
N ASP A 27 -6.89 -1.09 5.20
CA ASP A 27 -7.82 -2.11 4.70
C ASP A 27 -8.92 -1.49 3.83
N TYR A 28 -9.43 -0.31 4.20
CA TYR A 28 -10.39 0.43 3.37
C TYR A 28 -9.83 0.73 1.98
N GLN A 29 -8.58 1.20 1.88
CA GLN A 29 -7.94 1.47 0.59
C GLN A 29 -7.71 0.19 -0.23
N LEU A 30 -7.29 -0.91 0.41
CA LEU A 30 -7.11 -2.19 -0.26
C LEU A 30 -8.43 -2.71 -0.85
N ASN A 31 -9.50 -2.70 -0.05
CA ASN A 31 -10.83 -3.15 -0.47
C ASN A 31 -11.38 -2.29 -1.61
N LYS A 32 -11.28 -0.96 -1.50
CA LYS A 32 -11.71 -0.02 -2.55
C LYS A 32 -11.01 -0.27 -3.88
N LEU A 33 -9.74 -0.68 -3.88
CA LEU A 33 -9.01 -1.05 -5.09
C LEU A 33 -9.42 -2.44 -5.59
N GLY A 34 -9.65 -3.40 -4.70
CA GLY A 34 -10.22 -4.71 -5.03
C GLY A 34 -11.57 -4.59 -5.76
N GLU A 35 -12.47 -3.74 -5.28
CA GLU A 35 -13.76 -3.45 -5.91
C GLU A 35 -13.63 -2.84 -7.32
N GLN A 36 -12.52 -2.14 -7.59
CA GLN A 36 -12.19 -1.58 -8.91
C GLN A 36 -11.47 -2.59 -9.85
N GLY A 37 -11.33 -3.85 -9.41
CA GLY A 37 -10.70 -4.93 -10.15
C GLY A 37 -9.17 -4.95 -10.08
N TRP A 38 -8.57 -4.26 -9.11
CA TRP A 38 -7.13 -4.34 -8.85
C TRP A 38 -6.79 -5.52 -7.96
N GLU A 39 -5.75 -6.27 -8.31
CA GLU A 39 -5.22 -7.38 -7.53
C GLU A 39 -3.96 -6.92 -6.77
N LEU A 40 -3.93 -7.10 -5.46
CA LEU A 40 -2.75 -6.82 -4.63
C LEU A 40 -1.67 -7.88 -4.92
N VAL A 41 -0.47 -7.44 -5.26
CA VAL A 41 0.65 -8.33 -5.63
C VAL A 41 1.88 -8.20 -4.75
N SER A 42 2.00 -7.09 -4.02
CA SER A 42 3.09 -6.89 -3.05
C SER A 42 2.70 -5.86 -2.02
N CYS A 43 3.17 -6.03 -0.79
CA CYS A 43 3.04 -5.07 0.29
C CYS A 43 4.33 -5.08 1.13
N PHE A 44 4.95 -3.92 1.32
CA PHE A 44 6.19 -3.78 2.08
C PHE A 44 6.27 -2.40 2.75
N SER A 45 7.02 -2.31 3.84
CA SER A 45 7.32 -1.03 4.47
C SER A 45 8.64 -0.45 3.94
N THR A 46 8.74 0.88 3.92
CA THR A 46 10.01 1.57 3.73
C THR A 46 10.61 1.92 5.08
N ASN A 47 11.89 1.63 5.25
CA ASN A 47 12.66 2.04 6.42
C ASN A 47 13.26 3.43 6.17
N ALA A 48 13.08 4.34 7.10
CA ALA A 48 13.87 5.56 7.24
C ALA A 48 15.24 5.25 7.88
N SER A 49 16.12 6.26 7.92
CA SER A 49 17.38 6.16 8.66
C SER A 49 17.13 5.75 10.11
N ASN A 50 18.06 4.98 10.69
CA ASN A 50 17.98 4.47 12.06
C ASN A 50 16.82 3.49 12.36
N GLY A 51 16.25 2.83 11.35
CA GLY A 51 15.28 1.72 11.55
C GLY A 51 13.84 2.14 11.80
N TYR A 52 13.52 3.43 11.69
CA TYR A 52 12.14 3.91 11.78
C TYR A 52 11.38 3.56 10.50
N SER A 53 10.33 2.74 10.58
CA SER A 53 9.43 2.51 9.43
C SER A 53 8.66 3.79 9.12
N ARG A 54 8.69 4.26 7.88
CA ARG A 54 8.12 5.57 7.50
C ARG A 54 6.84 5.46 6.69
N GLU A 55 6.68 4.41 5.88
CA GLU A 55 5.56 4.27 4.95
C GLU A 55 5.26 2.79 4.69
N ALA A 56 3.98 2.44 4.49
CA ALA A 56 3.56 1.17 3.91
C ALA A 56 3.26 1.38 2.42
N ILE A 57 3.83 0.55 1.56
CA ILE A 57 3.61 0.57 0.11
C ILE A 57 2.91 -0.73 -0.29
N ALA A 58 1.78 -0.58 -0.98
CA ALA A 58 1.04 -1.68 -1.59
C ALA A 58 1.03 -1.52 -3.11
N VAL A 59 1.41 -2.58 -3.81
CA VAL A 59 1.49 -2.63 -5.28
C VAL A 59 0.40 -3.54 -5.81
N PHE A 60 -0.31 -3.05 -6.81
CA PHE A 60 -1.42 -3.72 -7.46
C PHE A 60 -1.17 -3.88 -8.95
N LYS A 61 -1.82 -4.88 -9.54
CA LYS A 61 -1.94 -5.05 -11.00
C LYS A 61 -3.40 -5.21 -11.41
N ARG A 62 -3.70 -4.88 -12.67
CA ARG A 62 -4.98 -5.18 -13.33
C ARG A 62 -4.74 -5.47 -14.81
N ARG A 63 -5.55 -6.34 -15.41
CA ARG A 63 -5.50 -6.59 -16.86
C ARG A 63 -5.90 -5.33 -17.64
N LYS A 64 -5.17 -5.05 -18.72
CA LYS A 64 -5.42 -3.92 -19.63
C LYS A 64 -6.15 -4.37 -20.89
#